data_AF-A0A1Y2T634-F1
#
_entry.id   AF-A0A1Y2T634-F1
#
_cell.length_a   1.000
_cell.length_b   1.000
_cell.length_c   1.000
_cell.angle_alpha   90.00
_cell.angle_beta   90.00
_cell.angle_gamma   90.00
#
_symmetry.space_group_name_H-M   'P 1'
#
loop_
_entity.id
_entity.type
_entity.pdbx_description
1 polymer ?
#
loop_
_entity_poly.entity_id
_entity_poly.type
_entity_poly.pdbx_seq_one_letter_code
_entity_poly.pdbx_strand_id
1 'polypeptide(L)'
;MLSKEEILRRTDLVSDLTGYDCAILVSAKGSGTWPFLFRRGEKVYTKTSQAVVELMKSLPERIGLCLSTAPPPWSEEREEFLRMLARWHDEVFHEDLERMTRRQELLRQIDGALDRRDRELFEQLSAELRRIG
;
A
#
# COMPACT_ATOMS: atom_id res chain seq x y z
N MET A 1 14.54 10.87 -14.54
CA MET A 1 13.76 9.76 -13.96
C MET A 1 14.71 8.87 -13.18
N LEU A 2 14.46 8.64 -11.90
CA LEU A 2 15.16 7.60 -11.14
C LEU A 2 14.91 6.26 -11.84
N SER A 3 15.96 5.63 -12.38
CA SER A 3 15.81 4.37 -13.10
C SER A 3 15.55 3.25 -12.08
N LYS A 4 14.68 2.31 -12.42
CA LYS A 4 14.39 1.13 -11.59
C LYS A 4 15.68 0.37 -11.21
N GLU A 5 16.69 0.46 -12.06
CA GLU A 5 18.03 -0.09 -11.83
C GLU A 5 18.78 0.57 -10.67
N GLU A 6 18.63 1.88 -10.48
CA GLU A 6 19.27 2.63 -9.39
C GLU A 6 18.71 2.16 -8.02
N ILE A 7 17.40 1.92 -7.97
CA ILE A 7 16.73 1.39 -6.77
C ILE A 7 17.26 -0.01 -6.45
N LEU A 8 17.32 -0.89 -7.47
CA LEU A 8 17.84 -2.24 -7.31
C LEU A 8 19.31 -2.25 -6.89
N ARG A 9 20.14 -1.36 -7.46
CA ARG A 9 21.56 -1.21 -7.10
C ARG A 9 21.79 -0.83 -5.65
N ARG A 10 20.85 -0.09 -5.04
CA ARG A 10 20.92 0.35 -3.64
C ARG A 10 20.17 -0.57 -2.68
N THR A 11 19.59 -1.67 -3.18
CA THR A 11 18.82 -2.61 -2.38
C THR A 11 19.69 -3.79 -1.95
N ASP A 12 19.82 -3.94 -0.64
CA ASP A 12 20.47 -5.08 -0.01
C ASP A 12 19.41 -6.08 0.46
N LEU A 13 19.48 -7.32 -0.02
CA LEU A 13 18.68 -8.42 0.52
C LEU A 13 19.28 -8.87 1.85
N VAL A 14 18.52 -8.74 2.93
CA VAL A 14 18.99 -8.98 4.31
C VAL A 14 17.99 -9.82 5.10
N SER A 15 18.50 -10.59 6.07
CA SER A 15 17.66 -11.34 7.02
C SER A 15 17.24 -10.50 8.23
N ASP A 16 17.95 -9.41 8.50
CA ASP A 16 17.69 -8.46 9.58
C ASP A 16 17.74 -7.03 9.04
N LEU A 17 16.75 -6.23 9.41
CA LEU A 17 16.58 -4.82 9.00
C LEU A 17 17.19 -3.84 10.00
N THR A 18 17.79 -4.34 11.09
CA THR A 18 18.45 -3.52 12.11
C THR A 18 19.58 -2.69 11.48
N GLY A 19 19.63 -1.40 11.81
CA GLY A 19 20.65 -0.48 11.32
C GLY A 19 20.39 0.12 9.93
N TYR A 20 19.35 -0.31 9.21
CA TYR A 20 18.93 0.34 7.97
C TYR A 20 18.04 1.54 8.26
N ASP A 21 18.35 2.73 7.73
CA ASP A 21 17.46 3.88 7.83
C ASP A 21 16.21 3.72 6.93
N CYS A 22 16.41 3.10 5.76
CA CYS A 22 15.36 2.71 4.83
C CYS A 22 15.24 1.18 4.79
N ALA A 23 14.08 0.66 5.18
CA ALA A 23 13.84 -0.77 5.31
C ALA A 23 12.51 -1.19 4.67
N ILE A 24 12.52 -2.30 3.95
CA ILE A 24 11.36 -2.92 3.32
C ILE A 24 11.25 -4.34 3.86
N LEU A 25 10.10 -4.66 4.42
CA LEU A 25 9.71 -6.01 4.78
C LEU A 25 8.60 -6.45 3.83
N VAL A 26 8.82 -7.56 3.14
CA VAL A 26 7.79 -8.23 2.33
C VAL A 26 7.60 -9.63 2.90
N SER A 27 6.37 -9.95 3.23
CA SER A 27 6.03 -11.22 3.87
C SER A 27 5.23 -12.10 2.94
N ALA A 28 5.61 -13.38 2.86
CA ALA A 28 4.83 -14.38 2.16
C ALA A 28 3.48 -14.61 2.85
N LYS A 29 2.46 -14.94 2.07
CA LYS A 29 1.14 -15.29 2.60
C LYS A 29 1.28 -16.48 3.57
N GLY A 30 0.86 -16.29 4.82
CA GLY A 30 0.95 -17.31 5.87
C GLY A 30 2.19 -17.23 6.77
N SER A 31 3.13 -16.30 6.54
CA SER A 31 4.24 -16.08 7.47
C SER A 31 3.76 -15.48 8.80
N GLY A 32 2.60 -14.83 8.84
CA GLY A 32 2.08 -14.19 10.05
C GLY A 32 2.87 -12.98 10.52
N THR A 33 3.60 -12.34 9.60
CA THR A 33 4.17 -10.99 9.72
C THR A 33 3.37 -10.01 8.85
N TRP A 34 3.58 -8.69 8.98
CA TRP A 34 2.92 -7.70 8.11
C TRP A 34 3.16 -8.05 6.63
N PRO A 35 2.12 -8.11 5.77
CA PRO A 35 2.27 -8.48 4.35
C PRO A 35 3.28 -7.57 3.63
N PHE A 36 3.26 -6.28 3.98
CA PHE A 36 4.21 -5.28 3.53
C PHE A 36 4.44 -4.26 4.64
N LEU A 37 5.69 -3.87 4.84
CA LEU A 37 6.05 -2.74 5.69
C LEU A 37 7.24 -2.00 5.06
N PHE A 38 7.12 -0.69 4.99
CA PHE A 38 8.19 0.20 4.57
C PHE A 38 8.49 1.18 5.70
N ARG A 39 9.75 1.27 6.11
CA ARG A 39 10.22 2.21 7.12
C ARG A 39 11.25 3.14 6.50
N ARG A 40 11.14 4.42 6.84
CA ARG A 40 12.12 5.44 6.51
C ARG A 40 12.32 6.38 7.70
N GLY A 41 13.49 6.30 8.34
CA GLY A 41 13.72 6.92 9.65
C GLY A 41 12.66 6.44 10.64
N GLU A 42 11.92 7.40 11.21
CA GLU A 42 10.83 7.16 12.17
C GLU A 42 9.46 6.88 11.51
N LYS A 43 9.33 7.08 10.20
CA LYS A 43 8.05 6.92 9.50
C LYS A 43 7.87 5.48 9.05
N VAL A 44 6.68 4.93 9.30
CA VAL A 44 6.27 3.59 8.88
C VAL A 44 5.07 3.68 7.95
N TYR A 45 5.15 2.97 6.84
CA TYR A 45 4.12 2.89 5.81
C TYR A 45 3.76 1.43 5.57
N THR A 46 2.48 1.12 5.67
CA THR A 46 1.95 -0.24 5.44
C THR A 46 1.30 -0.39 4.07
N LYS A 47 1.05 0.73 3.36
CA LYS A 47 0.53 0.75 1.98
C LYS A 47 1.67 0.90 0.97
N THR A 48 1.75 -0.01 0.01
CA THR A 48 2.80 -0.01 -1.03
C THR A 48 2.78 1.27 -1.88
N SER A 49 1.60 1.82 -2.18
CA SER A 49 1.46 3.07 -2.94
C SER A 49 2.12 4.26 -2.23
N GLN A 50 1.91 4.39 -0.92
CA GLN A 50 2.53 5.46 -0.12
C GLN A 50 4.04 5.27 0.00
N ALA A 51 4.50 4.03 0.18
CA ALA A 51 5.92 3.70 0.22
C ALA A 51 6.62 4.05 -1.10
N VAL A 52 6.00 3.75 -2.25
CA VAL A 52 6.55 4.12 -3.57
C VAL A 52 6.64 5.63 -3.70
N VAL A 53 5.59 6.38 -3.35
CA VAL A 53 5.61 7.85 -3.39
C VAL A 53 6.75 8.40 -2.53
N GLU A 54 6.92 7.88 -1.31
CA GLU A 54 7.96 8.33 -0.40
C GLU A 54 9.38 7.97 -0.89
N LEU A 55 9.56 6.76 -1.44
CA LEU A 55 10.83 6.33 -2.01
C LEU A 55 11.23 7.19 -3.22
N MET A 56 10.24 7.63 -4.01
CA MET A 56 10.46 8.46 -5.20
C MET A 56 10.78 9.93 -4.88
N LYS A 57 10.42 10.44 -3.68
CA LYS A 57 10.76 11.82 -3.27
C LYS A 57 12.26 12.01 -3.10
N SER A 58 12.94 11.00 -2.56
CA SER A 58 14.39 11.01 -2.40
C SER A 58 14.89 9.58 -2.33
N LEU A 59 15.82 9.19 -3.20
CA LEU A 59 16.33 7.83 -3.18
C LEU A 59 17.38 7.70 -2.06
N PRO A 60 17.17 6.86 -1.04
CA PRO A 60 18.17 6.65 0.00
C PRO A 60 19.42 5.97 -0.57
N GLU A 61 20.53 6.06 0.16
CA GLU A 61 21.80 5.47 -0.25
C GLU A 61 21.77 3.93 -0.17
N ARG A 62 21.09 3.39 0.83
CA ARG A 62 20.92 1.95 1.06
C ARG A 62 19.49 1.64 1.45
N ILE A 63 18.95 0.56 0.91
CA ILE A 63 17.61 0.05 1.16
C ILE A 63 17.77 -1.39 1.65
N GLY A 64 17.39 -1.68 2.88
CA GLY A 64 17.35 -3.06 3.37
C GLY A 64 16.05 -3.72 2.92
N LEU A 65 16.11 -4.88 2.28
CA LEU A 65 14.94 -5.66 1.88
C LEU A 65 14.98 -7.03 2.57
N CYS A 66 14.01 -7.28 3.45
CA CYS A 66 13.81 -8.57 4.09
C CYS A 66 12.59 -9.27 3.51
N LEU A 67 12.79 -10.52 3.08
CA LEU A 67 11.74 -11.40 2.58
C LEU A 67 11.39 -12.42 3.67
N SER A 68 10.31 -12.17 4.40
CA SER A 68 9.81 -13.09 5.42
C SER A 68 9.04 -14.23 4.76
N THR A 69 9.73 -15.35 4.55
CA THR A 69 9.17 -16.55 3.89
C THR A 69 8.86 -17.69 4.86
N ALA A 70 9.45 -17.66 6.05
CA ALA A 70 9.17 -18.64 7.11
C ALA A 70 8.25 -18.01 8.16
N PRO A 71 7.14 -18.68 8.54
CA PRO A 71 6.42 -18.27 9.72
C PRO A 71 7.36 -18.38 10.93
N PRO A 72 7.52 -17.32 11.75
CA PRO A 72 8.26 -17.44 12.99
C PRO A 72 7.57 -18.47 13.90
N PRO A 73 8.27 -19.00 14.92
CA PRO A 73 7.68 -19.91 15.90
C PRO A 73 6.36 -19.36 16.44
N TRP A 74 5.39 -20.24 16.68
CA TRP A 74 4.11 -19.83 17.26
C TRP A 74 4.33 -19.27 18.68
N SER A 75 3.82 -18.07 18.95
CA SER A 75 3.83 -17.41 20.26
C SER A 75 2.49 -16.71 20.52
N GLU A 76 2.16 -16.45 21.79
CA GLU A 76 0.95 -15.69 22.16
C GLU A 76 0.96 -14.27 21.55
N GLU A 77 2.13 -13.62 21.58
CA GLU A 77 2.35 -12.31 20.95
C GLU A 77 2.07 -12.35 19.44
N ARG A 78 2.43 -13.45 18.77
CA ARG A 78 2.13 -13.66 17.34
C ARG A 78 0.64 -13.84 17.09
N GLU A 79 -0.07 -14.53 17.98
CA GLU A 79 -1.52 -14.70 17.87
C GLU A 79 -2.26 -13.36 18.06
N GLU A 80 -1.88 -12.56 19.05
CA GLU A 80 -2.42 -11.20 19.24
C GLU A 80 -2.12 -10.30 18.04
N PHE A 81 -0.88 -10.33 17.57
CA PHE A 81 -0.46 -9.58 16.40
C PHE A 81 -1.26 -9.97 15.14
N LEU A 82 -1.49 -11.27 14.91
CA LEU A 82 -2.30 -11.79 13.81
C LEU A 82 -3.78 -11.38 13.93
N ARG A 83 -4.35 -11.39 15.13
CA ARG A 83 -5.73 -10.94 15.38
C ARG A 83 -5.89 -9.44 15.13
N MET A 84 -4.90 -8.64 15.56
CA MET A 84 -4.86 -7.20 15.29
C MET A 84 -4.72 -6.92 13.78
N LEU A 85 -3.84 -7.66 13.11
CA LEU A 85 -3.64 -7.60 11.66
C LEU A 85 -4.91 -7.95 10.89
N ALA A 86 -5.63 -8.99 11.30
CA ALA A 86 -6.89 -9.39 10.66
C ALA A 86 -7.94 -8.26 10.77
N ARG A 87 -8.08 -7.65 11.94
CA ARG A 87 -8.98 -6.49 12.14
C ARG A 87 -8.58 -5.29 11.27
N TRP A 88 -7.30 -4.94 11.27
CA TRP A 88 -6.78 -3.83 10.46
C TRP A 88 -6.88 -4.10 8.96
N HIS A 89 -6.66 -5.35 8.56
CA HIS A 89 -6.84 -5.77 7.18
C HIS A 89 -8.30 -5.60 6.76
N ASP A 90 -9.25 -6.04 7.58
CA ASP A 90 -10.67 -5.91 7.27
C ASP A 90 -11.10 -4.44 7.17
N GLU A 91 -10.65 -3.57 8.08
CA GLU A 91 -10.97 -2.14 8.08
C GLU A 91 -10.32 -1.39 6.90
N VAL A 92 -9.01 -1.55 6.69
CA VAL A 92 -8.27 -0.77 5.69
C VAL A 92 -8.53 -1.28 4.27
N PHE A 93 -8.68 -2.59 4.07
CA PHE A 93 -9.01 -3.12 2.74
C PHE A 93 -10.47 -2.88 2.38
N HIS A 94 -11.43 -2.93 3.31
CA HIS A 94 -12.82 -2.55 2.98
C HIS A 94 -12.89 -1.08 2.57
N GLU A 95 -12.30 -0.16 3.34
CA GLU A 95 -12.38 1.25 3.01
C GLU A 95 -11.74 1.59 1.65
N ASP A 96 -10.55 1.03 1.36
CA ASP A 96 -9.88 1.27 0.08
C ASP A 96 -10.62 0.57 -1.09
N LEU A 97 -11.13 -0.65 -0.89
CA LEU A 97 -11.89 -1.38 -1.91
C LEU A 97 -13.22 -0.68 -2.19
N GLU A 98 -13.98 -0.30 -1.17
CA GLU A 98 -15.24 0.44 -1.32
C GLU A 98 -15.03 1.78 -2.01
N ARG A 99 -13.97 2.52 -1.65
CA ARG A 99 -13.64 3.80 -2.29
C ARG A 99 -13.23 3.61 -3.75
N MET A 100 -12.46 2.56 -4.06
CA MET A 100 -12.09 2.22 -5.45
C MET A 100 -13.29 1.76 -6.27
N THR A 101 -14.14 0.87 -5.74
CA THR A 101 -15.35 0.38 -6.40
C THR A 101 -16.33 1.52 -6.65
N ARG A 102 -16.55 2.38 -5.65
CA ARG A 102 -17.43 3.57 -5.79
C ARG A 102 -16.90 4.56 -6.82
N ARG A 103 -15.57 4.76 -6.88
CA ARG A 103 -14.93 5.60 -7.90
C ARG A 103 -15.11 5.02 -9.30
N GLN A 104 -14.92 3.71 -9.47
CA GLN A 104 -15.11 3.05 -10.76
C GLN A 104 -16.57 3.11 -11.22
N GLU A 105 -17.52 2.93 -10.31
CA GLU A 105 -18.94 3.02 -10.63
C GLU A 105 -19.36 4.44 -11.05
N LEU A 106 -18.87 5.47 -10.35
CA LEU A 106 -19.12 6.87 -10.75
C LEU A 106 -18.55 7.19 -12.13
N LEU A 107 -17.34 6.73 -12.46
CA LEU A 107 -16.76 6.91 -13.78
C LEU A 107 -17.60 6.23 -14.87
N ARG A 108 -18.08 5.00 -14.61
CA ARG A 108 -18.96 4.25 -15.51
C ARG A 108 -20.28 4.98 -15.76
N GLN A 109 -20.85 5.59 -14.72
CA GLN A 109 -22.09 6.37 -14.84
C GLN A 109 -21.86 7.71 -15.56
N ILE A 110 -20.69 8.33 -15.38
CA ILE A 110 -20.28 9.54 -16.13
C ILE A 110 -20.18 9.22 -17.62
N ASP A 111 -19.54 8.11 -18.00
CA ASP A 111 -19.47 7.67 -19.40
C ASP A 111 -20.87 7.43 -19.97
N GLY A 112 -21.75 6.78 -19.21
CA GLY A 112 -23.16 6.59 -19.60
C GLY A 112 -23.95 7.89 -19.74
N ALA A 113 -23.67 8.91 -18.92
CA ALA A 113 -24.28 10.23 -19.02
C ALA A 113 -23.77 10.99 -20.27
N LEU A 114 -22.48 10.87 -20.58
CA LEU A 114 -21.88 11.43 -21.79
C LEU A 114 -22.48 10.78 -23.06
N ASP A 115 -22.64 9.46 -23.07
CA ASP A 115 -23.27 8.71 -24.18
C ASP A 115 -24.71 9.18 -24.43
N ARG A 116 -25.44 9.48 -23.36
CA ARG A 116 -26.83 9.97 -23.41
C ARG A 116 -26.93 11.49 -23.61
N ARG A 117 -25.79 12.20 -23.65
CA ARG A 117 -25.70 13.67 -23.67
C ARG A 117 -26.45 14.34 -22.50
N ASP A 118 -26.55 13.65 -21.37
CA ASP A 118 -27.19 14.15 -20.16
C ASP A 118 -26.19 15.00 -19.37
N ARG A 119 -26.24 16.31 -19.64
CA ARG A 119 -25.32 17.28 -19.05
C ARG A 119 -25.54 17.47 -17.55
N GLU A 120 -26.78 17.39 -17.10
CA GLU A 120 -27.13 17.62 -15.70
C GLU A 120 -26.64 16.46 -14.84
N LEU A 121 -26.86 15.22 -15.30
CA LEU A 121 -26.34 14.03 -14.66
C LEU A 121 -24.81 13.98 -14.66
N PHE A 122 -24.17 14.38 -15.76
CA PHE A 122 -22.71 14.48 -15.84
C PHE A 122 -22.13 15.44 -14.79
N GLU A 123 -22.72 16.63 -14.64
CA GLU A 123 -22.25 17.64 -13.69
C GLU A 123 -22.44 17.17 -12.23
N GLN A 124 -23.55 16.49 -11.93
CA GLN A 124 -23.82 15.91 -10.61
C GLN A 124 -22.81 14.81 -10.24
N LEU A 125 -22.61 13.83 -11.13
CA LEU A 125 -21.68 12.72 -10.89
C LEU A 125 -20.23 13.19 -10.83
N SER A 126 -19.85 14.19 -11.64
CA SER A 126 -18.53 14.81 -11.60
C SER A 126 -18.27 15.56 -10.29
N ALA A 127 -19.29 16.22 -9.73
CA ALA A 127 -19.20 16.87 -8.42
C ALA A 127 -19.06 15.84 -7.29
N GLU A 128 -19.77 14.72 -7.37
CA GLU A 128 -19.62 13.62 -6.39
C GLU A 128 -18.23 12.97 -6.47
N LEU A 129 -17.72 12.72 -7.68
CA LEU A 129 -16.37 12.20 -7.89
C LEU A 129 -15.29 13.12 -7.27
N ARG A 130 -15.47 14.45 -7.36
CA ARG A 130 -14.55 15.42 -6.75
C ARG A 130 -14.58 15.42 -5.22
N ARG A 131 -15.70 15.05 -4.60
CA ARG A 131 -15.82 14.94 -3.13
C ARG A 131 -15.17 13.67 -2.57
N ILE A 132 -15.01 12.64 -3.40
CA ILE A 132 -14.36 11.37 -3.04
C ILE A 132 -12.84 11.43 -3.29
N GLY A 133 -12.34 12.48 -3.97
CA GLY A 133 -10.93 12.76 -4.23
C GLY A 133 -10.14 13.15 -2.99
#